data_AF-A0A3A0EB50-F1
#
_entry.id   AF-A0A3A0EB50-F1
#
_cell.length_a   1.000
_cell.length_b   1.000
_cell.length_c   1.000
_cell.angle_alpha   90.00
_cell.angle_beta   90.00
_cell.angle_gamma   90.00
#
_symmetry.space_group_name_H-M   'P 1'
#
loop_
_entity.id
_entity.type
_entity.pdbx_description
1 polymer ?
#
loop_
_entity_poly.entity_id
_entity_poly.type
_entity_poly.pdbx_seq_one_letter_code
_entity_poly.pdbx_strand_id
1 'polypeptide(L)'
;MPASGARISRPSPGTSTGRVWEIAEEITRANGRRATRSEVIKRFQEEGGNYNTASTQYHHWKTRYDAKHAEATLPAASAQPLSVQVKEAGRIVLPAELRSALGIAEGDTLAAQIVDGEIRLTPLQTAIRRAQELVRKYVPADVSLVDQLIEERRREAASEGSA
;
A
#
# COMPACT_ATOMS: atom_id res chain seq x y z
N MET A 1 5.18 -17.49 -29.71
CA MET A 1 3.77 -17.56 -29.27
C MET A 1 3.67 -16.88 -27.90
N PRO A 2 3.08 -15.67 -27.76
CA PRO A 2 2.97 -15.03 -26.46
C PRO A 2 1.92 -15.76 -25.60
N ALA A 3 2.21 -15.89 -24.30
CA ALA A 3 1.41 -16.61 -23.32
C ALA A 3 0.00 -16.02 -23.20
N SER A 4 -1.00 -16.88 -23.29
CA SER A 4 -2.41 -16.56 -23.13
C SER A 4 -2.66 -16.04 -21.71
N GLY A 5 -2.83 -14.72 -21.57
CA GLY A 5 -3.27 -14.10 -20.33
C GLY A 5 -4.69 -14.54 -20.02
N ALA A 6 -4.83 -15.55 -19.17
CA ALA A 6 -6.13 -16.04 -18.72
C ALA A 6 -6.95 -14.86 -18.17
N ARG A 7 -8.12 -14.58 -18.76
CA ARG A 7 -9.05 -13.57 -18.23
C ARG A 7 -9.48 -14.03 -16.84
N ILE A 8 -8.88 -13.46 -15.80
CA ILE A 8 -9.20 -13.75 -14.42
C ILE A 8 -10.68 -13.43 -14.19
N SER A 9 -11.48 -14.49 -14.16
CA SER A 9 -12.93 -14.42 -14.03
C SER A 9 -13.31 -14.60 -12.57
N ARG A 10 -14.32 -13.84 -12.12
CA ARG A 10 -14.81 -13.94 -10.75
C ARG A 10 -15.40 -15.35 -10.52
N PRO A 11 -14.98 -16.07 -9.48
CA PRO A 11 -15.57 -17.35 -9.13
C PRO A 11 -17.05 -17.20 -8.72
N SER A 12 -17.82 -18.28 -8.90
CA SER A 12 -19.24 -18.30 -8.54
C SER A 12 -19.45 -18.01 -7.05
N PRO A 13 -20.46 -17.18 -6.68
CA PRO A 13 -20.84 -16.96 -5.29
C PRO A 13 -21.15 -18.27 -4.57
N GLY A 14 -20.84 -18.34 -3.26
CA GLY A 14 -21.08 -19.53 -2.44
C GLY A 14 -20.06 -20.67 -2.59
N THR A 15 -19.06 -20.53 -3.47
CA THR A 15 -17.90 -21.43 -3.49
C THR A 15 -16.82 -20.97 -2.51
N SER A 16 -15.99 -21.89 -2.02
CA SER A 16 -14.85 -21.55 -1.14
C SER A 16 -13.92 -20.51 -1.78
N THR A 17 -13.73 -20.54 -3.10
CA THR A 17 -12.96 -19.53 -3.84
C THR A 17 -13.72 -18.21 -4.00
N GLY A 18 -15.04 -18.25 -4.20
CA GLY A 18 -15.91 -17.07 -4.22
C GLY A 18 -15.94 -16.35 -2.87
N ARG A 19 -15.91 -17.10 -1.77
CA ARG A 19 -15.90 -16.54 -0.41
C ARG A 19 -14.67 -15.66 -0.15
N VAL A 20 -13.50 -16.04 -0.66
CA VAL A 20 -12.29 -15.19 -0.56
C VAL A 20 -12.50 -13.82 -1.21
N TRP A 21 -13.20 -13.76 -2.34
CA TRP A 21 -13.49 -12.52 -3.06
C TRP A 21 -14.55 -11.68 -2.32
N GLU A 22 -15.55 -12.34 -1.73
CA GLU A 22 -16.55 -11.68 -0.88
C GLU A 22 -15.91 -11.03 0.34
N ILE A 23 -15.04 -11.77 1.06
CA ILE A 23 -14.27 -11.25 2.20
C ILE A 23 -13.44 -10.03 1.78
N ALA A 24 -12.76 -10.09 0.64
CA ALA A 24 -11.98 -8.98 0.12
C ALA A 24 -12.85 -7.75 -0.20
N GLU A 25 -14.04 -7.95 -0.76
CA GLU A 25 -15.01 -6.87 -1.04
C GLU A 25 -15.62 -6.29 0.24
N GLU A 26 -15.96 -7.13 1.21
CA GLU A 26 -16.48 -6.72 2.53
C GLU A 26 -15.45 -5.85 3.27
N ILE A 27 -14.20 -6.30 3.35
CA ILE A 27 -13.11 -5.55 4.00
C ILE A 27 -12.84 -4.25 3.23
N THR A 28 -12.85 -4.30 1.90
CA THR A 28 -12.64 -3.10 1.08
C THR A 28 -13.75 -2.07 1.30
N ARG A 29 -15.00 -2.53 1.36
CA ARG A 29 -16.18 -1.69 1.61
C ARG A 29 -16.14 -1.11 3.02
N ALA A 30 -15.77 -1.90 4.03
CA ALA A 30 -15.72 -1.45 5.42
C ALA A 30 -14.63 -0.41 5.67
N ASN A 31 -13.46 -0.58 5.05
CA ASN A 31 -12.29 0.27 5.33
C ASN A 31 -12.12 1.45 4.36
N GLY A 32 -12.90 1.51 3.27
CA GLY A 32 -12.75 2.51 2.22
C GLY A 32 -11.39 2.46 1.49
N ARG A 33 -10.61 1.40 1.73
CA ARG A 33 -9.34 1.10 1.07
C ARG A 33 -9.35 -0.35 0.62
N ARG A 34 -8.56 -0.68 -0.40
CA ARG A 34 -8.37 -2.06 -0.84
C ARG A 34 -8.01 -2.95 0.36
N ALA A 35 -8.73 -4.06 0.50
CA ALA A 35 -8.43 -5.10 1.48
C ALA A 35 -7.00 -5.60 1.29
N THR A 36 -6.29 -5.90 2.39
CA THR A 36 -4.95 -6.49 2.32
C THR A 36 -5.01 -8.01 2.30
N ARG A 37 -3.96 -8.64 1.74
CA ARG A 37 -3.82 -10.10 1.68
C ARG A 37 -3.92 -10.73 3.07
N SER A 38 -3.27 -10.13 4.07
CA SER A 38 -3.28 -10.65 5.45
C SER A 38 -4.67 -10.60 6.07
N GLU A 39 -5.43 -9.52 5.86
CA GLU A 39 -6.80 -9.40 6.38
C GLU A 39 -7.74 -10.43 5.75
N VAL A 40 -7.64 -10.61 4.43
CA VAL A 40 -8.48 -11.57 3.68
C VAL A 40 -8.12 -13.01 4.05
N ILE A 41 -6.82 -13.33 4.10
CA ILE A 41 -6.35 -14.67 4.48
C ILE A 41 -6.74 -14.99 5.92
N LYS A 42 -6.52 -14.07 6.86
CA LYS A 42 -6.87 -14.28 8.28
C LYS A 42 -8.35 -14.60 8.43
N ARG A 43 -9.22 -13.76 7.85
CA ARG A 43 -10.68 -13.95 7.93
C ARG A 43 -11.13 -15.25 7.26
N PHE A 44 -10.52 -15.62 6.13
CA PHE A 44 -10.86 -16.87 5.46
C PHE A 44 -10.36 -18.12 6.21
N GLN A 45 -9.21 -18.04 6.89
CA GLN A 45 -8.70 -19.12 7.74
C GLN A 45 -9.54 -19.31 9.01
N GLU A 46 -10.04 -18.21 9.60
CA GLU A 46 -10.99 -18.26 10.73
C GLU A 46 -12.29 -18.98 10.34
N GLU A 47 -12.71 -18.90 9.07
CA GLU A 47 -13.83 -19.64 8.49
C GLU A 47 -13.48 -21.10 8.11
N GLY A 48 -12.28 -21.59 8.47
CA GLY A 48 -11.81 -22.96 8.18
C GLY A 48 -11.24 -23.15 6.77
N GLY A 49 -11.00 -22.06 6.04
CA GLY A 49 -10.48 -22.08 4.67
C GLY A 49 -8.97 -22.31 4.56
N ASN A 50 -8.53 -22.85 3.41
CA ASN A 50 -7.12 -23.11 3.13
C ASN A 50 -6.34 -21.84 2.73
N TYR A 51 -5.18 -21.59 3.35
CA TYR A 51 -4.27 -20.47 3.05
C TYR A 51 -3.86 -20.36 1.58
N ASN A 52 -3.50 -21.49 0.94
CA ASN A 52 -3.03 -21.48 -0.45
C ASN A 52 -4.17 -21.05 -1.39
N THR A 53 -5.38 -21.52 -1.12
CA THR A 53 -6.59 -21.11 -1.83
C THR A 53 -6.89 -19.63 -1.60
N ALA A 54 -6.82 -19.17 -0.35
CA ALA A 54 -7.01 -17.76 -0.01
C ALA A 54 -6.01 -16.85 -0.72
N SER A 55 -4.73 -17.24 -0.72
CA SER A 55 -3.64 -16.50 -1.34
C SER A 55 -3.83 -16.35 -2.84
N THR A 56 -4.07 -17.46 -3.55
CA THR A 56 -4.24 -17.45 -5.01
C THR A 56 -5.48 -16.68 -5.41
N GLN A 57 -6.60 -16.88 -4.70
CA GLN A 57 -7.85 -16.17 -4.99
C GLN A 57 -7.77 -14.67 -4.66
N TYR A 58 -7.07 -14.29 -3.60
CA TYR A 58 -6.81 -12.88 -3.31
C TYR A 58 -5.98 -12.24 -4.44
N HIS A 59 -4.97 -12.92 -4.96
CA HIS A 59 -4.18 -12.39 -6.08
C HIS A 59 -5.06 -12.16 -7.32
N HIS A 60 -5.92 -13.13 -7.65
CA HIS A 60 -6.88 -13.01 -8.75
C HIS A 60 -7.86 -11.85 -8.55
N TRP A 61 -8.41 -11.72 -7.34
CA TRP A 61 -9.27 -10.61 -6.98
C TRP A 61 -8.54 -9.26 -7.10
N LYS A 62 -7.30 -9.16 -6.58
CA LYS A 62 -6.46 -7.95 -6.63
C LYS A 62 -6.22 -7.49 -8.06
N THR A 63 -5.80 -8.38 -8.96
CA THR A 63 -5.55 -8.04 -10.37
C THR A 63 -6.81 -7.46 -11.03
N ARG A 64 -7.99 -8.03 -10.73
CA ARG A 64 -9.25 -7.53 -11.27
C ARG A 64 -9.67 -6.20 -10.63
N TYR A 65 -9.47 -6.06 -9.32
CA TYR A 65 -9.74 -4.83 -8.59
C TYR A 65 -8.89 -3.69 -9.15
N ASP A 66 -7.58 -3.91 -9.31
CA ASP A 66 -6.66 -2.92 -9.84
C ASP A 66 -6.99 -2.57 -11.29
N ALA A 67 -7.34 -3.54 -12.15
CA ALA A 67 -7.78 -3.25 -13.51
C ALA A 67 -9.07 -2.41 -13.58
N LYS A 68 -10.00 -2.59 -12.64
CA LYS A 68 -11.22 -1.78 -12.54
C LYS A 68 -10.99 -0.39 -11.94
N HIS A 69 -9.95 -0.23 -11.11
CA HIS A 69 -9.66 1.02 -10.39
C HIS A 69 -8.43 1.77 -10.95
N ALA A 70 -7.78 1.25 -12.00
CA ALA A 70 -6.67 1.88 -12.71
C ALA A 70 -7.06 3.24 -13.30
N GLU A 71 -8.34 3.45 -13.61
CA GLU A 71 -8.87 4.69 -14.18
C GLU A 71 -8.96 5.84 -13.15
N ALA A 72 -8.92 5.52 -11.85
CA ALA A 72 -8.98 6.51 -10.76
C ALA A 72 -7.59 6.91 -10.19
N THR A 73 -6.50 6.33 -10.71
CA THR A 73 -5.12 6.63 -10.26
C THR A 73 -4.22 6.89 -11.48
N LEU A 74 -4.21 8.12 -12.02
CA LEU A 74 -3.28 8.53 -13.08
C LEU A 74 -1.81 8.53 -12.62
N PRO A 75 -0.82 8.44 -13.54
CA PRO A 75 -0.54 7.33 -14.44
C PRO A 75 0.68 6.55 -13.92
N ALA A 76 0.59 5.23 -13.82
CA ALA A 76 1.80 4.42 -13.82
C ALA A 76 2.42 4.53 -15.22
N ALA A 77 3.58 5.18 -15.33
CA ALA A 77 4.48 4.93 -16.44
C ALA A 77 4.55 3.41 -16.63
N SER A 78 4.26 2.95 -17.84
CA SER A 78 4.18 1.55 -18.26
C SER A 78 5.08 0.63 -17.43
N ALA A 79 4.50 -0.05 -16.44
CA ALA A 79 5.21 -0.95 -15.55
C ALA A 79 5.51 -2.26 -16.29
N GLN A 80 6.54 -2.24 -17.13
CA GLN A 80 7.18 -3.47 -17.54
C GLN A 80 7.85 -4.07 -16.30
N PRO A 81 7.64 -5.36 -15.99
CA PRO A 81 8.27 -5.99 -14.85
C PRO A 81 9.79 -6.02 -15.07
N LEU A 82 10.51 -5.15 -14.36
CA LEU A 82 11.96 -5.14 -14.39
C LEU A 82 12.48 -6.13 -13.32
N SER A 83 13.27 -7.10 -13.74
CA SER A 83 13.89 -8.06 -12.82
C SER A 83 15.00 -7.36 -12.03
N VAL A 84 14.90 -7.40 -10.70
CA VAL A 84 15.91 -6.84 -9.80
C VAL A 84 16.62 -7.99 -9.10
N GLN A 85 17.95 -7.96 -9.06
CA GLN A 85 18.74 -9.00 -8.39
C GLN A 85 18.98 -8.63 -6.91
N VAL A 86 18.77 -9.62 -6.04
CA VAL A 86 19.19 -9.58 -4.64
C VAL A 86 20.62 -10.11 -4.57
N LYS A 87 21.56 -9.27 -4.14
CA LYS A 87 22.95 -9.64 -3.90
C LYS A 87 23.14 -10.08 -2.44
N GLU A 88 24.39 -10.34 -2.07
CA GLU A 88 24.78 -10.72 -0.71
C GLU A 88 24.18 -9.78 0.35
N ALA A 89 23.82 -10.39 1.50
CA ALA A 89 23.21 -9.70 2.64
C ALA A 89 21.95 -8.88 2.31
N GLY A 90 21.18 -9.27 1.28
CA GLY A 90 19.89 -8.66 0.97
C GLY A 90 19.97 -7.32 0.23
N ARG A 91 21.14 -6.96 -0.32
CA ARG A 91 21.31 -5.73 -1.10
C ARG A 91 20.59 -5.84 -2.44
N ILE A 92 19.71 -4.89 -2.75
CA ILE A 92 18.99 -4.82 -4.02
C ILE A 92 19.63 -3.72 -4.87
N VAL A 93 20.02 -4.04 -6.10
CA VAL A 93 20.52 -3.04 -7.05
C VAL A 93 19.35 -2.46 -7.83
N LEU A 94 18.96 -1.22 -7.52
CA LEU A 94 17.94 -0.50 -8.28
C LEU A 94 18.52 -0.02 -9.63
N PRO A 95 18.04 -0.53 -10.78
CA PRO A 95 18.51 -0.09 -12.10
C PRO A 95 18.26 1.40 -12.32
N ALA A 96 19.03 2.00 -13.22
CA ALA A 96 18.98 3.45 -13.49
C ALA A 96 17.58 3.92 -13.88
N GLU A 97 16.83 3.08 -14.59
CA GLU A 97 15.46 3.31 -15.03
C GLU A 97 14.50 3.47 -13.84
N LEU A 98 14.63 2.61 -12.81
CA LEU A 98 13.84 2.73 -11.58
C LEU A 98 14.27 3.93 -10.75
N ARG A 99 15.58 4.25 -10.72
CA ARG A 99 16.08 5.44 -10.02
C ARG A 99 15.50 6.73 -10.60
N SER A 100 15.53 6.87 -11.93
CA SER A 100 14.98 8.04 -12.63
C SER A 100 13.46 8.14 -12.49
N ALA A 101 12.73 7.02 -12.59
CA ALA A 101 11.28 7.02 -12.46
C ALA A 101 10.79 7.38 -11.05
N LEU A 102 11.57 7.02 -10.02
CA LEU A 102 11.30 7.36 -8.62
C LEU A 102 11.89 8.71 -8.20
N GLY A 103 12.73 9.33 -9.04
CA GLY A 103 13.42 10.59 -8.75
C GLY A 103 14.39 10.48 -7.58
N ILE A 104 15.08 9.35 -7.43
CA ILE A 104 15.95 9.05 -6.28
C ILE A 104 17.42 9.16 -6.68
N ALA A 105 18.21 9.80 -5.82
CA ALA A 105 19.65 9.98 -5.97
C ALA A 105 20.46 9.04 -5.05
N GLU A 106 21.76 8.93 -5.29
CA GLU A 106 22.66 8.24 -4.36
C GLU A 106 22.67 8.95 -3.00
N GLY A 107 22.43 8.20 -1.93
CA GLY A 107 22.28 8.73 -0.57
C GLY A 107 20.83 8.93 -0.11
N ASP A 108 19.85 8.83 -1.01
CA ASP A 108 18.43 8.92 -0.63
C ASP A 108 17.96 7.70 0.15
N THR A 109 17.13 7.94 1.17
CA THR A 109 16.53 6.88 1.98
C THR A 109 15.13 6.54 1.46
N LEU A 110 14.89 5.25 1.24
CA LEU A 110 13.59 4.71 0.86
C LEU A 110 12.90 4.08 2.08
N ALA A 111 11.62 4.38 2.26
CA ALA A 111 10.78 3.63 3.17
C ALA A 111 10.38 2.32 2.49
N ALA A 112 10.69 1.20 3.12
CA ALA A 112 10.28 -0.12 2.69
C ALA A 112 9.12 -0.61 3.57
N GLN A 113 8.02 -1.01 2.96
CA GLN A 113 6.91 -1.66 3.64
C GLN A 113 6.49 -2.91 2.90
N ILE A 114 6.17 -3.97 3.63
CA ILE A 114 5.60 -5.18 3.06
C ILE A 114 4.09 -5.01 3.06
N VAL A 115 3.48 -4.96 1.87
CA VAL A 115 2.03 -4.89 1.69
C VAL A 115 1.64 -5.95 0.70
N ASP A 116 0.69 -6.82 1.06
CA ASP A 116 0.21 -7.91 0.22
C ASP A 116 1.27 -8.96 -0.18
N GLY A 117 2.38 -9.06 0.56
CA GLY A 117 3.52 -9.91 0.20
C GLY A 117 4.45 -9.30 -0.84
N GLU A 118 4.24 -8.02 -1.18
CA GLU A 118 5.10 -7.23 -2.06
C GLU A 118 5.85 -6.19 -1.24
N ILE A 119 7.13 -5.98 -1.57
CA ILE A 119 7.91 -4.88 -0.99
C ILE A 119 7.55 -3.62 -1.76
N ARG A 120 6.91 -2.66 -1.09
CA ARG A 120 6.70 -1.31 -1.60
C ARG A 120 7.80 -0.42 -1.10
N LEU A 121 8.66 0.00 -2.02
CA LEU A 121 9.66 1.03 -1.76
C LEU A 121 9.06 2.38 -2.14
N THR A 122 9.07 3.32 -1.19
CA THR A 122 8.59 4.68 -1.42
C THR A 122 9.68 5.67 -1.01
N PRO A 123 10.01 6.68 -1.84
CA PRO A 123 10.92 7.75 -1.42
C PRO A 123 10.38 8.41 -0.15
N LEU A 124 11.24 8.61 0.87
CA LEU A 124 10.81 9.13 2.17
C LEU A 124 10.05 10.46 2.03
N GLN A 125 10.49 11.36 1.14
CA GLN A 125 9.78 12.62 0.89
C GLN A 125 8.38 12.44 0.29
N THR A 126 8.19 11.41 -0.54
CA THR A 126 6.85 11.08 -1.08
C THR A 126 5.97 10.40 -0.02
N ALA A 127 6.55 9.60 0.87
CA ALA A 127 5.84 9.02 2.01
C ALA A 127 5.39 10.10 3.01
N ILE A 128 6.26 11.07 3.32
CA ILE A 128 5.94 12.24 4.16
C ILE A 128 4.84 13.07 3.49
N ARG A 129 4.95 13.39 2.19
CA ARG A 129 3.93 14.15 1.47
C ARG A 129 2.56 13.43 1.49
N ARG A 130 2.52 12.12 1.24
CA ARG A 130 1.28 11.34 1.33
C ARG A 130 0.71 11.28 2.75
N ALA A 131 1.57 11.17 3.77
CA ALA A 131 1.13 11.22 5.16
C ALA A 131 0.55 12.60 5.51
N GLN A 132 1.20 13.68 5.07
CA GLN A 132 0.72 15.05 5.23
C GLN A 132 -0.60 15.29 4.48
N GLU A 133 -0.75 14.75 3.27
CA GLU A 133 -2.01 14.82 2.49
C GLU A 133 -3.14 14.04 3.15
N LEU A 134 -2.87 12.88 3.76
CA LEU A 134 -3.87 12.12 4.52
C LEU A 134 -4.30 12.87 5.78
N VAL A 135 -3.37 13.47 6.52
CA VAL A 135 -3.68 14.27 7.71
C VAL A 135 -4.48 15.51 7.34
N ARG A 136 -4.15 16.21 6.24
CA ARG A 136 -4.92 17.36 5.73
C ARG A 136 -6.37 17.05 5.40
N LYS A 137 -6.76 15.80 5.16
CA LYS A 137 -8.18 15.43 4.97
C LYS A 137 -9.00 15.47 6.26
N TYR A 138 -8.33 15.43 7.42
CA TYR A 138 -8.96 15.43 8.74
C TYR A 138 -8.70 16.72 9.52
N VAL A 139 -7.94 17.66 8.95
CA VAL A 139 -7.61 18.94 9.57
C VAL A 139 -8.32 20.06 8.79
N PRO A 140 -9.19 20.86 9.43
CA PRO A 140 -9.79 22.03 8.80
C PRO A 140 -8.71 22.95 8.23
N ALA A 141 -8.94 23.54 7.04
CA ALA A 141 -7.95 24.35 6.33
C ALA A 141 -7.46 25.57 7.14
N ASP A 142 -8.23 25.95 8.16
CA ASP A 142 -8.11 27.17 8.93
C ASP A 142 -7.32 26.94 10.25
N VAL A 143 -6.87 25.72 10.52
CA VAL A 143 -6.19 25.33 11.77
C VAL A 143 -4.74 24.92 11.50
N SER A 144 -3.80 25.74 11.98
CA SER A 144 -2.37 25.39 12.01
C SER A 144 -2.03 24.63 13.28
N LEU A 145 -1.97 23.29 13.18
CA LEU A 145 -1.51 22.41 14.26
C LEU A 145 -0.07 22.69 14.70
N VAL A 146 0.75 23.25 13.80
CA VAL A 146 2.13 23.63 14.09
C VAL A 146 2.16 24.82 15.05
N ASP A 147 1.32 25.82 14.83
CA ASP A 147 1.27 27.00 15.70
C ASP A 147 0.70 26.64 17.08
N GLN A 148 -0.29 25.74 17.16
CA GLN A 148 -0.79 25.23 18.43
C GLN A 148 0.28 24.47 19.23
N LEU A 149 1.05 23.59 18.57
CA LEU A 149 2.11 22.83 19.22
C LEU A 149 3.26 23.74 19.68
N ILE A 150 3.62 24.76 18.88
CA ILE A 150 4.64 25.74 19.27
C ILE A 150 4.17 26.55 20.48
N GLU A 151 2.91 26.95 20.51
CA GLU A 151 2.34 27.71 21.61
C GLU A 151 2.24 26.88 22.89
N GLU A 152 1.86 25.61 22.80
CA GLU A 152 1.90 24.67 23.94
C GLU A 152 3.31 24.49 24.48
N ARG A 153 4.29 24.25 23.61
CA ARG A 153 5.71 24.11 24.01
C ARG A 153 6.26 25.38 24.68
N ARG A 154 5.85 26.56 24.22
CA ARG A 154 6.25 27.84 24.85
C ARG A 154 5.61 28.02 26.22
N ARG A 155 4.36 27.60 26.40
CA ARG A 155 3.69 27.62 27.71
C ARG A 155 4.33 26.65 28.69
N GLU A 156 4.64 25.42 28.26
CA GLU A 156 5.37 24.45 29.08
C GLU A 156 6.75 25.00 29.49
N ALA A 157 7.53 25.53 28.55
CA ALA A 157 8.86 26.08 28.85
C ALA A 157 8.81 27.30 29.81
N ALA A 158 7.76 28.13 29.75
CA ALA A 158 7.55 29.22 30.69
C ALA A 158 7.14 28.72 32.10
N SER A 159 6.55 27.53 32.19
CA SER A 159 6.12 26.91 33.45
C SER A 159 7.28 26.26 34.19
N GLU A 160 8.27 25.73 33.46
CA GLU A 160 9.46 25.06 34.02
C GLU A 160 10.58 26.04 34.43
N GLY A 161 10.53 27.30 34.02
CA GLY A 161 11.52 28.34 34.40
C GLY A 161 11.21 29.10 35.70
N SER A 162 10.16 28.71 36.44
CA SER A 162 9.68 29.37 37.67
C SER A 162 9.64 28.40 38.87
N ALA A 163 10.66 27.55 39.01
CA ALA A 163 10.85 26.68 40.18
C ALA A 163 12.29 26.78 40.71
#